data_AF-A0A9E5GRR1-F1
#
_entry.id   AF-A0A9E5GRR1-F1
#
_cell.length_a   1.000
_cell.length_b   1.000
_cell.length_c   1.000
_cell.angle_alpha   90.00
_cell.angle_beta   90.00
_cell.angle_gamma   90.00
#
_symmetry.space_group_name_H-M   'P 1'
#
loop_
_entity.id
_entity.type
_entity.pdbx_description
1 polymer ?
#
loop_
_entity_poly.entity_id
_entity_poly.type
_entity_poly.pdbx_seq_one_letter_code
_entity_poly.pdbx_strand_id
1 'polypeptide(L)' 'MDAKDENITKSFRNLPKVKYLLVDYLNPYDLMHSDKVVFLESAFKKINK' A
#
# COMPACT_ATOMS: atom_id res chain seq x y z
N MET A 1 2.02 -6.72 -15.95
CA MET A 1 0.62 -6.25 -15.88
C MET A 1 0.53 -5.36 -14.66
N ASP A 2 0.17 -4.11 -14.91
CA ASP A 2 0.57 -2.91 -14.18
C ASP A 2 0.53 -3.00 -12.66
N ALA A 3 1.70 -2.89 -12.02
CA ALA A 3 1.84 -2.91 -10.57
C ALA A 3 1.13 -1.73 -9.87
N LYS A 4 0.68 -0.73 -10.63
CA LYS A 4 -0.19 0.35 -10.16
C LYS A 4 -1.56 0.21 -10.78
N ASP A 5 -2.48 -0.34 -10.00
CA ASP A 5 -3.89 -0.17 -10.30
C ASP A 5 -4.25 1.31 -10.08
N GLU A 6 -4.33 2.07 -11.18
CA GLU A 6 -4.54 3.51 -11.15
C GLU A 6 -5.89 3.88 -10.52
N ASN A 7 -6.89 3.02 -10.68
CA ASN A 7 -8.23 3.26 -10.17
C ASN A 7 -8.25 3.19 -8.64
N ILE A 8 -7.57 2.19 -8.08
CA ILE A 8 -7.33 2.05 -6.64
C ILE A 8 -6.57 3.29 -6.15
N THR A 9 -5.46 3.62 -6.80
CA THR A 9 -4.64 4.78 -6.39
C THR A 9 -5.45 6.09 -6.41
N LYS A 10 -6.24 6.34 -7.45
CA LYS A 10 -7.07 7.56 -7.57
C LYS A 10 -8.19 7.59 -6.51
N SER A 11 -8.78 6.44 -6.19
CA SER A 11 -9.86 6.32 -5.19
C SER A 11 -9.36 6.57 -3.76
N PHE A 12 -8.22 5.97 -3.40
CA PHE A 12 -7.66 6.08 -2.04
C PHE A 12 -6.97 7.42 -1.77
N ARG A 13 -6.55 8.15 -2.82
CA ARG A 13 -5.93 9.49 -2.68
C ARG A 13 -6.86 10.58 -2.13
N ASN A 14 -8.17 10.36 -2.12
CA ASN A 14 -9.14 11.31 -1.57
C ASN A 14 -9.34 11.17 -0.05
N LEU A 15 -8.80 10.13 0.57
CA LEU A 15 -8.99 9.87 2.00
C LEU A 15 -7.81 10.43 2.81
N PRO A 16 -8.02 11.43 3.69
CA PRO A 16 -6.93 12.15 4.36
C PRO A 16 -6.11 11.30 5.33
N LYS A 17 -6.64 10.16 5.77
CA LYS A 17 -6.01 9.24 6.73
C LYS A 17 -5.55 7.92 6.10
N VAL A 18 -5.60 7.80 4.78
CA VAL A 18 -5.23 6.55 4.09
C VAL A 18 -4.07 6.83 3.15
N LYS A 19 -2.97 6.12 3.36
CA LYS A 19 -1.79 6.18 2.50
C LYS A 19 -1.70 4.90 1.68
N TYR A 20 -1.87 5.02 0.37
CA TYR A 20 -1.65 3.90 -0.56
C TYR A 20 -0.18 3.88 -1.00
N LEU A 21 0.49 2.75 -0.81
CA LEU A 21 1.89 2.54 -1.15
C LEU A 21 2.03 1.19 -1.85
N LEU A 22 3.00 1.10 -2.76
CA LEU A 22 3.43 -0.21 -3.28
C LEU A 22 4.43 -0.82 -2.31
N VAL A 23 4.52 -2.15 -2.32
CA VAL A 23 5.46 -2.93 -1.50
C VAL A 23 6.89 -2.43 -1.64
N ASP A 24 7.31 -2.08 -2.86
CA ASP A 24 8.67 -1.66 -3.15
C ASP A 24 9.04 -0.31 -2.49
N TYR A 25 8.05 0.46 -2.05
CA TYR A 25 8.23 1.76 -1.37
C TYR A 25 7.81 1.71 0.12
N LEU A 26 7.63 0.52 0.68
CA LEU A 26 7.23 0.35 2.08
C LEU A 26 8.42 0.64 2.99
N ASN A 27 8.32 1.69 3.82
CA ASN A 27 9.34 2.01 4.81
C ASN A 27 8.92 1.58 6.23
N PRO A 28 9.88 1.30 7.13
CA PRO A 28 9.58 1.04 8.54
C PRO A 28 8.82 2.19 9.22
N TYR A 29 9.08 3.44 8.82
CA TYR A 29 8.34 4.60 9.33
C TYR A 29 6.85 4.54 9.00
N ASP A 30 6.50 4.10 7.78
CA ASP A 30 5.11 3.97 7.36
C ASP A 30 4.37 2.91 8.18
N LEU A 31 5.07 1.84 8.58
CA LEU A 31 4.54 0.81 9.49
C LEU A 31 4.35 1.33 10.92
N MET A 32 5.30 2.10 11.46
CA MET A 32 5.22 2.63 12.82
C MET A 32 4.23 3.78 12.98
N HIS A 33 4.03 4.58 11.92
CA HIS A 33 3.13 5.73 11.94
C HIS A 33 1.67 5.35 11.66
N SER A 34 1.42 4.17 11.09
CA SER A 34 0.06 3.74 10.73
C SER A 34 -0.59 2.96 11.88
N ASP A 35 -1.81 3.35 12.27
CA ASP A 35 -2.60 2.61 13.27
C ASP A 35 -3.00 1.20 12.80
N LYS A 36 -3.23 1.05 11.49
CA LYS A 36 -3.65 -0.20 10.85
C LYS A 36 -3.02 -0.31 9.47
N VAL A 37 -2.50 -1.49 9.15
CA VAL A 37 -1.89 -1.78 7.85
C VAL A 37 -2.65 -2.92 7.18
N VAL A 38 -3.04 -2.73 5.92
CA VAL A 38 -3.77 -3.72 5.12
C VAL A 38 -2.96 -4.03 3.88
N PHE A 39 -2.67 -5.31 3.68
CA PHE A 39 -1.96 -5.80 2.50
C PHE A 39 -2.93 -6.51 1.55
N LEU A 40 -2.77 -6.23 0.26
CA LEU A 40 -3.37 -7.07 -0.79
C LEU A 40 -2.64 -8.41 -0.82
N GLU A 41 -3.35 -9.51 -1.11
CA GLU A 41 -2.71 -10.84 -1.18
C GLU A 41 -1.54 -10.90 -2.17
N SER A 42 -1.67 -10.18 -3.29
CA SER A 42 -0.61 -10.04 -4.30
C SER A 42 0.62 -9.31 -3.76
N ALA A 43 0.42 -8.32 -2.90
CA ALA A 43 1.47 -7.57 -2.22
C ALA A 43 2.15 -8.44 -1.15
N PHE A 44 1.36 -9.19 -0.36
CA PHE A 44 1.89 -10.09 0.67
C PHE A 44 2.81 -11.18 0.09
N LYS A 45 2.41 -11.78 -1.05
CA LYS A 45 3.24 -12.77 -1.76
C LYS A 45 4.58 -12.22 -2.25
N LYS A 46 4.68 -10.91 -2.52
CA LYS A 46 5.96 -10.27 -2.90
C LYS A 46 6.88 -10.04 -1.70
N ILE A 47 6.31 -9.78 -0.52
CA ILE A 47 7.07 -9.55 0.72
C ILE A 47 7.62 -10.87 1.26
N ASN A 48 6.84 -11.95 1.22
CA ASN A 48 7.16 -13.23 1.84
C ASN A 48 7.95 -14.19 0.91
N LYS A 49 8.75 -13.66 -0.01
CA LYS A 49 9.55 -14.43 -0.97
C LYS A 49 11.03 -14.26 -0.66
#